data_AF-A0A3N5M736-F1
#
_entry.id   AF-A0A3N5M736-F1
#
_cell.length_a   1.000
_cell.length_b   1.000
_cell.length_c   1.000
_cell.angle_alpha   90.00
_cell.angle_beta   90.00
_cell.angle_gamma   90.00
#
_symmetry.space_group_name_H-M   'P 1'
#
loop_
_entity.id
_entity.type
_entity.pdbx_description
1 polymer ?
#
loop_
_entity_poly.entity_id
_entity_poly.type
_entity_poly.pdbx_seq_one_letter_code
_entity_poly.pdbx_strand_id
1 'polypeptide(L)' 'VRAGHRAVMVFLIQRNDAKKLALARDVDANYGAVFDAAMTAGVEAISLRCRLSTEEIVVDRLVPIAG' A
#
# COMPACT_ATOMS: atom_id res chain seq x y z
N VAL A 1 -12.94 -11.24 -3.33
CA VAL A 1 -12.38 -11.36 -4.69
C VAL A 1 -12.75 -12.70 -5.30
N ARG A 2 -12.16 -13.84 -4.88
CA ARG A 2 -12.61 -15.17 -5.36
C ARG A 2 -14.06 -15.52 -4.98
N ALA A 3 -14.50 -15.07 -3.80
CA ALA A 3 -15.89 -15.17 -3.37
C ALA A 3 -16.80 -14.05 -3.91
N GLY A 4 -16.37 -13.29 -4.93
CA GLY A 4 -17.17 -12.22 -5.55
C GLY A 4 -17.15 -10.85 -4.84
N HIS A 5 -16.61 -10.74 -3.62
CA HIS A 5 -16.50 -9.44 -2.93
C HIS A 5 -15.37 -8.55 -3.44
N ARG A 6 -15.51 -7.22 -3.34
CA ARG A 6 -14.38 -6.28 -3.49
C ARG A 6 -13.37 -6.49 -2.36
N ALA A 7 -12.08 -6.50 -2.66
CA ALA A 7 -11.03 -6.49 -1.64
C ALA A 7 -9.96 -5.44 -1.97
N VAL A 8 -9.50 -4.75 -0.94
CA VAL A 8 -8.52 -3.67 -1.06
C VAL A 8 -7.43 -3.86 0.00
N MET A 9 -6.17 -3.78 -0.42
CA MET A 9 -5.01 -3.66 0.44
C MET A 9 -4.69 -2.19 0.63
N VAL A 10 -4.68 -1.73 1.88
CA VAL A 10 -4.43 -0.32 2.21
C VAL A 10 -3.08 -0.20 2.90
N PHE A 11 -2.14 0.48 2.26
CA PHE A 11 -0.85 0.84 2.85
C PHE A 11 -0.93 2.24 3.46
N LEU A 12 -0.88 2.32 4.77
CA LEU A 12 -0.91 3.59 5.52
C LEU A 12 0.53 4.03 5.84
N ILE A 13 1.05 4.97 5.06
CA ILE A 13 2.42 5.44 5.15
C ILE A 13 2.51 6.54 6.20
N GLN A 14 3.07 6.20 7.36
CA GLN A 14 3.32 7.15 8.44
C GLN A 14 4.67 7.86 8.30
N ARG A 15 4.87 8.52 7.15
CA ARG A 15 6.12 9.23 6.83
C ARG A 15 5.85 10.46 5.95
N ASN A 16 6.12 11.65 6.47
CA ASN A 16 5.73 12.93 5.87
C ASN A 16 6.32 13.19 4.47
N ASP A 17 7.56 12.77 4.24
CA ASP A 17 8.31 12.99 3.00
C ASP A 17 8.00 11.96 1.91
N ALA A 18 7.23 10.90 2.20
CA ALA A 18 6.93 9.84 1.25
C ALA A 18 6.23 10.38 -0.01
N LYS A 19 6.76 10.02 -1.17
CA LYS A 19 6.22 10.42 -2.48
C LYS A 19 5.62 9.27 -3.27
N LYS A 20 6.02 8.04 -2.97
CA LYS A 20 5.56 6.78 -3.57
C LYS A 20 5.80 5.63 -2.59
N LEU A 21 5.09 4.53 -2.79
CA LEU A 21 5.33 3.25 -2.12
C LEU A 21 6.00 2.29 -3.11
N ALA A 22 6.91 1.45 -2.67
CA ALA A 22 7.33 0.27 -3.41
C ALA A 22 7.47 -0.90 -2.43
N LEU A 23 7.25 -2.13 -2.89
CA LEU A 23 7.52 -3.30 -2.06
C LEU A 23 9.02 -3.55 -1.98
N ALA A 24 9.52 -3.76 -0.76
CA ALA A 24 10.91 -4.13 -0.49
C ALA A 24 11.15 -5.61 -0.83
N ARG A 25 11.11 -5.94 -2.12
CA ARG A 25 11.26 -7.32 -2.63
C ARG A 25 12.63 -7.93 -2.35
N ASP A 26 13.63 -7.08 -2.16
CA ASP A 26 14.98 -7.45 -1.73
C ASP A 26 15.03 -7.93 -0.27
N VAL A 27 14.10 -7.45 0.57
CA VAL A 27 13.94 -7.89 1.95
C VAL A 27 13.03 -9.10 2.03
N ASP A 28 11.90 -9.08 1.31
CA ASP A 28 10.94 -10.18 1.26
C ASP A 28 10.41 -10.39 -0.17
N ALA A 29 11.08 -11.29 -0.89
CA ALA A 29 10.69 -11.67 -2.24
C ALA A 29 9.35 -12.42 -2.27
N ASN A 30 9.02 -13.18 -1.22
CA ASN A 30 7.79 -13.96 -1.17
C ASN A 30 6.56 -13.05 -0.99
N TYR A 31 6.65 -12.02 -0.13
CA TYR A 31 5.59 -11.01 0.00
C TYR A 31 5.34 -10.30 -1.33
N GLY A 32 6.40 -9.94 -2.06
CA GLY A 32 6.30 -9.38 -3.40
C GLY A 32 5.56 -10.30 -4.38
N ALA A 33 5.94 -11.58 -4.45
CA ALA A 33 5.29 -12.55 -5.34
C ALA A 33 3.81 -12.77 -4.99
N VAL A 34 3.48 -12.86 -3.71
CA VAL A 34 2.09 -13.05 -3.25
C VAL A 34 1.26 -11.77 -3.47
N PHE A 35 1.86 -10.59 -3.34
CA PHE A 35 1.22 -9.33 -3.71
C PHE A 35 0.83 -9.32 -5.19
N ASP A 36 1.75 -9.69 -6.09
CA ASP A 36 1.47 -9.74 -7.54
C ASP A 36 0.34 -10.72 -7.88
N ALA A 37 0.34 -11.88 -7.22
CA ALA A 37 -0.73 -12.87 -7.36
C ALA A 37 -2.08 -12.33 -6.85
N ALA A 38 -2.09 -11.58 -5.75
CA ALA A 38 -3.29 -10.96 -5.20
C ALA A 38 -3.85 -9.87 -6.13
N MET A 39 -2.98 -9.01 -6.67
CA MET A 39 -3.36 -7.98 -7.65
C MET A 39 -3.97 -8.62 -8.90
N THR A 40 -3.32 -9.66 -9.43
CA THR A 40 -3.82 -10.44 -10.58
C THR A 40 -5.17 -11.10 -10.30
N ALA A 41 -5.40 -11.55 -9.06
CA ALA A 41 -6.68 -12.10 -8.67
C ALA A 41 -7.81 -11.06 -8.59
N GLY A 42 -7.50 -9.76 -8.60
CA GLY A 42 -8.45 -8.66 -8.53
C GLY A 42 -8.52 -7.96 -7.17
N VAL A 43 -7.51 -8.12 -6.31
CA VAL A 43 -7.34 -7.27 -5.12
C VAL A 43 -6.83 -5.90 -5.59
N GLU A 44 -7.44 -4.82 -5.11
CA GLU A 44 -6.95 -3.47 -5.35
C GLU A 44 -5.88 -3.12 -4.32
N ALA A 45 -4.91 -2.28 -4.66
CA ALA A 45 -3.95 -1.73 -3.72
C ALA A 45 -3.99 -0.20 -3.75
N ILE A 46 -4.08 0.41 -2.57
CA ILE A 46 -3.96 1.86 -2.41
C ILE A 46 -2.88 2.18 -1.39
N SER A 47 -2.18 3.29 -1.59
CA SER A 47 -1.22 3.79 -0.62
C SER A 47 -1.56 5.22 -0.23
N LEU A 48 -1.73 5.43 1.08
CA LEU A 48 -2.13 6.68 1.70
C LEU A 48 -0.96 7.22 2.49
N ARG A 49 -0.48 8.41 2.13
CA ARG A 49 0.45 9.16 2.96
C ARG A 49 -0.30 9.85 4.08
N CYS A 50 0.25 9.78 5.30
CA CYS A 50 -0.18 10.61 6.41
C CYS A 50 0.68 11.86 6.57
N ARG A 51 0.05 12.93 7.05
CA ARG A 51 0.73 14.04 7.73
C ARG A 51 0.84 13.70 9.22
N LEU A 52 2.04 13.79 9.76
CA LEU A 52 2.39 13.51 11.15
C LEU A 52 2.82 14.80 11.82
N SER A 53 2.33 15.01 13.04
CA SER A 53 2.87 15.96 14.01
C SER A 53 2.91 15.31 15.40
N THR A 54 3.37 16.05 16.41
CA THR A 54 3.35 15.57 17.81
C THR A 54 1.95 15.51 18.40
N GLU A 55 0.96 16.13 17.75
CA GLU A 55 -0.42 16.23 18.21
C GLU A 55 -1.32 15.20 17.52
N GLU A 56 -1.07 14.88 16.25
CA GLU A 56 -1.95 14.01 15.47
C GLU A 56 -1.25 13.29 14.30
N ILE A 57 -1.90 12.24 13.81
CA ILE A 57 -1.58 11.57 12.55
C ILE A 57 -2.85 11.58 11.71
N VAL A 58 -2.78 12.20 10.54
CA VAL A 58 -3.94 12.40 9.67
C VAL A 58 -3.64 11.87 8.27
N VAL A 59 -4.59 11.11 7.70
CA VAL A 59 -4.54 10.72 6.28
C VAL A 59 -4.59 11.98 5.43
N ASP A 60 -3.60 12.15 4.58
CA ASP A 60 -3.43 13.37 3.80
C ASP A 60 -3.76 13.15 2.33
N ARG A 61 -3.11 12.17 1.67
CA ARG A 61 -3.36 11.91 0.24
C ARG A 61 -2.95 10.54 -0.23
N LEU A 62 -3.48 10.13 -1.37
CA LEU A 62 -2.95 9.00 -2.13
C LEU A 62 -1.55 9.32 -2.68
N VAL A 63 -0.68 8.32 -2.67
CA VAL A 63 0.59 8.37 -3.40
C VAL A 63 0.70 7.16 -4.33
N PRO A 64 1.48 7.26 -5.42
CA PRO A 64 1.63 6.15 -6.36
C PRO A 64 2.29 4.94 -5.68
N ILE A 65 1.81 3.74 -6.02
CA ILE A 65 2.54 2.49 -5.79
C ILE A 65 3.40 2.25 -7.02
N ALA A 66 4.71 2.16 -6.84
CA ALA A 66 5.69 1.83 -7.84
C ALA A 66 6.11 0.37 -7.69
N GLY A 67 6.09 -0.37 -8.79
CA GLY A 67 6.38 -1.79 -8.82
C GLY A 67 5.94 -2.35 -10.15
#